data_AF-U5BR99-F1
#
_entry.id   AF-U5BR99-F1
#
_cell.length_a   1.000
_cell.length_b   1.000
_cell.length_c   1.000
_cell.angle_alpha   90.00
_cell.angle_beta   90.00
_cell.angle_gamma   90.00
#
_symmetry.space_group_name_H-M   'P 1'
#
loop_
_entity.id
_entity.type
_entity.pdbx_description
1 polymer ?
#
loop_
_entity_poly.entity_id
_entity_poly.type
_entity_poly.pdbx_seq_one_letter_code
_entity_poly.pdbx_strand_id
1 'polypeptide(L)'
;MEFRIQNMKKSLAILIITVFVFGCIDDDVKIDLDVNQELAFDGTFRTRGSDENLSEKVTLKISNGFYECTTSLPAGYGAGKLGVSGKSIYFIDTLFFPIPAIFGPSYVLSGEHHYEYNGKELKILRNKNVGAIEYNLSLKE
;
A
#
# COMPACT_ATOMS: atom_id res chain seq x y z
N MET A 1 25.02 85.50 8.37
CA MET A 1 23.68 85.94 7.92
C MET A 1 23.26 84.96 6.83
N GLU A 2 22.23 84.17 7.14
CA GLU A 2 21.33 83.30 6.34
C GLU A 2 21.77 82.84 4.92
N PHE A 3 21.54 81.60 4.48
CA PHE A 3 20.24 80.92 4.41
C PHE A 3 20.39 79.40 4.26
N ARG A 4 19.49 78.66 4.92
CA ARG A 4 19.19 77.24 4.67
C ARG A 4 18.71 77.04 3.24
N ILE A 5 19.14 75.95 2.59
CA ILE A 5 18.43 75.37 1.44
C ILE A 5 17.84 74.04 1.89
N GLN A 6 16.52 74.05 2.12
CA GLN A 6 15.68 72.86 2.13
C GLN A 6 15.40 72.43 0.68
N ASN A 7 15.20 71.11 0.52
CA ASN A 7 14.47 70.36 -0.53
C ASN A 7 15.35 69.20 -1.01
N MET A 8 14.91 67.94 -1.01
CA MET A 8 13.67 67.47 -1.63
C MET A 8 13.30 66.07 -1.09
N LYS A 9 12.01 65.91 -0.80
CA LYS A 9 11.34 64.62 -0.58
C LYS A 9 11.63 63.68 -1.76
N LYS A 10 12.14 62.48 -1.50
CA LYS A 10 12.00 61.33 -2.40
C LYS A 10 11.56 60.13 -1.59
N SER A 11 10.31 59.74 -1.82
CA SER A 11 9.68 58.51 -1.37
C SER A 11 10.58 57.30 -1.59
N LEU A 12 10.60 56.41 -0.61
CA LEU A 12 10.78 54.99 -0.88
C LEU A 12 9.86 54.22 0.07
N ALA A 13 8.59 54.12 -0.30
CA ALA A 13 7.67 53.18 0.31
C ALA A 13 8.05 51.79 -0.23
N ILE A 14 8.66 50.97 0.62
CA ILE A 14 8.95 49.57 0.32
C ILE A 14 7.69 48.78 0.70
N LEU A 15 6.89 48.44 -0.31
CA LEU A 15 5.77 47.52 -0.22
C LEU A 15 6.33 46.10 -0.44
N ILE A 16 6.57 45.34 0.63
CA ILE A 16 6.94 43.93 0.50
C ILE A 16 5.67 43.11 0.30
N ILE A 17 5.64 42.46 -0.84
CA ILE A 17 4.58 41.61 -1.38
C ILE A 17 4.34 40.44 -0.43
N THR A 18 3.08 40.26 -0.07
CA THR A 18 2.52 39.14 0.67
C THR A 18 2.85 37.83 -0.05
N VAL A 19 3.69 36.98 0.57
CA VAL A 19 3.85 35.60 0.12
C VAL A 19 2.59 34.85 0.51
N PHE A 20 1.77 34.54 -0.49
CA PHE A 20 0.67 33.58 -0.38
C PHE A 20 1.21 32.23 0.07
N VAL A 21 0.94 31.86 1.32
CA VAL A 21 1.11 30.49 1.79
C VAL A 21 -0.13 29.71 1.31
N PHE A 22 -0.12 29.28 0.05
CA PHE A 22 -0.97 28.18 -0.38
C PHE A 22 -0.33 26.88 0.10
N GLY A 23 -0.54 26.56 1.38
CA GLY A 23 -0.26 25.25 1.94
C GLY A 23 -1.55 24.42 1.94
N CYS A 24 -1.99 23.98 0.77
CA CYS A 24 -2.93 22.87 0.68
C CYS A 24 -2.08 21.66 0.27
N ILE A 25 -1.52 21.00 1.27
CA ILE A 25 -0.82 19.73 1.13
C ILE A 25 -1.72 18.72 1.85
N ASP A 26 -2.72 18.20 1.14
CA ASP A 26 -3.21 16.84 1.39
C ASP A 26 -2.36 15.91 0.52
N ASP A 27 -1.06 15.87 0.81
CA ASP A 27 -0.25 14.73 0.38
C ASP A 27 -0.57 13.62 1.37
N ASP A 28 -1.47 12.71 1.00
CA ASP A 28 -1.57 11.39 1.62
C ASP A 28 -0.14 10.86 1.76
N VAL A 29 0.37 10.84 3.00
CA VAL A 29 1.70 10.35 3.32
C VAL A 29 1.74 8.87 2.91
N LYS A 30 2.30 8.60 1.73
CA LYS A 30 2.48 7.23 1.25
C LYS A 30 3.57 6.58 2.08
N ILE A 31 3.16 5.64 2.91
CA ILE A 31 4.06 4.80 3.68
C ILE A 31 4.37 3.58 2.82
N ASP A 32 5.63 3.44 2.42
CA ASP A 32 6.07 2.26 1.70
C ASP A 32 6.07 1.03 2.61
N LEU A 33 5.73 -0.13 2.04
CA LEU A 33 5.80 -1.40 2.75
C LEU A 33 7.27 -1.86 2.80
N ASP A 34 7.89 -1.78 3.97
CA ASP A 34 9.25 -2.31 4.18
C ASP A 34 9.19 -3.82 4.38
N VAL A 35 9.51 -4.57 3.31
CA VAL A 35 9.49 -6.03 3.30
C VAL A 35 10.57 -6.67 4.17
N ASN A 36 11.55 -5.89 4.66
CA ASN A 36 12.61 -6.43 5.52
C ASN A 36 12.22 -6.42 7.00
N GLN A 37 11.13 -5.75 7.36
CA GLN A 37 10.60 -5.73 8.73
C GLN A 37 9.82 -6.99 9.07
N GLU A 38 9.69 -7.25 10.36
CA GLU A 38 8.76 -8.25 10.88
C GLU A 38 7.37 -7.63 10.96
N LEU A 39 6.49 -8.02 10.04
CA LEU A 39 5.11 -7.56 9.99
C LEU A 39 4.19 -8.77 9.95
N ALA A 40 3.09 -8.71 10.69
CA ALA A 40 2.05 -9.72 10.66
C ALA A 40 0.71 -9.05 10.43
N PHE A 41 -0.11 -9.62 9.54
CA PHE A 41 -1.41 -9.10 9.18
C PHE A 41 -2.47 -10.20 9.27
N ASP A 42 -3.69 -9.82 9.65
CA ASP A 42 -4.89 -10.65 9.53
C ASP A 42 -5.97 -9.90 8.75
N GLY A 43 -6.83 -10.64 8.06
CA GLY A 43 -7.98 -10.05 7.41
C GLY A 43 -8.74 -11.07 6.58
N THR A 44 -9.27 -10.62 5.44
CA THR A 44 -10.01 -11.48 4.53
C THR A 44 -9.62 -11.24 3.08
N PHE A 45 -9.80 -12.26 2.25
CA PHE A 45 -9.93 -12.07 0.81
C PHE A 45 -11.40 -12.17 0.40
N ARG A 46 -11.76 -11.52 -0.70
CA ARG A 46 -13.04 -11.72 -1.39
C ARG A 46 -12.85 -11.85 -2.89
N THR A 47 -13.63 -12.71 -3.52
CA THR A 47 -13.78 -12.75 -4.98
C THR A 47 -14.85 -11.75 -5.42
N ARG A 48 -14.64 -11.07 -6.54
CA ARG A 48 -15.60 -10.10 -7.12
C ARG A 48 -15.73 -10.30 -8.61
N GLY A 49 -16.95 -10.11 -9.14
CA GLY A 49 -17.18 -10.14 -10.59
C GLY A 49 -16.92 -11.49 -11.25
N SER A 50 -16.84 -12.54 -10.45
CA SER A 50 -16.89 -13.95 -10.85
C SER A 50 -18.21 -14.55 -10.37
N ASP A 51 -18.62 -15.68 -10.95
CA ASP A 51 -19.77 -16.45 -10.46
C ASP A 51 -19.58 -16.97 -9.02
N GLU A 52 -18.34 -16.90 -8.53
CA GLU A 52 -17.96 -17.18 -7.15
C GLU A 52 -17.99 -15.89 -6.30
N ASN A 53 -18.81 -15.90 -5.24
CA ASN A 53 -18.85 -14.88 -4.19
C ASN A 53 -18.31 -15.47 -2.88
N LEU A 54 -17.01 -15.71 -2.83
CA LEU A 54 -16.31 -16.28 -1.69
C LEU A 54 -15.64 -15.17 -0.87
N SER A 55 -15.69 -15.29 0.47
CA SER A 55 -14.99 -14.40 1.39
C SER A 55 -14.49 -15.19 2.59
N GLU A 56 -13.17 -15.24 2.76
CA GLU A 56 -12.52 -16.14 3.71
C GLU A 56 -11.35 -15.45 4.42
N LYS A 57 -10.92 -16.02 5.55
CA LYS A 57 -9.85 -15.44 6.38
C LYS A 57 -8.49 -15.61 5.71
N VAL A 58 -7.62 -14.62 5.92
CA VAL A 58 -6.22 -14.62 5.48
C VAL A 58 -5.34 -14.12 6.60
N THR A 59 -4.19 -14.76 6.77
CA THR A 59 -3.07 -14.26 7.57
C THR A 59 -1.86 -14.14 6.67
N LEU A 60 -1.13 -13.04 6.79
CA LEU A 60 0.12 -12.79 6.07
C LEU A 60 1.20 -12.42 7.10
N LYS A 61 2.31 -13.12 7.10
CA LYS A 61 3.51 -12.76 7.84
C LYS A 61 4.61 -12.40 6.86
N ILE A 62 5.34 -11.35 7.17
CA ILE A 62 6.50 -10.86 6.42
C ILE A 62 7.67 -10.79 7.39
N SER A 63 8.81 -11.30 6.98
CA SER A 63 10.05 -11.17 7.74
C SER A 63 11.25 -11.24 6.79
N ASN A 64 12.11 -10.23 6.84
CA ASN A 64 13.39 -10.21 6.13
C ASN A 64 13.29 -10.57 4.63
N GLY A 65 12.30 -10.02 3.93
CA GLY A 65 12.06 -10.25 2.50
C GLY A 65 11.39 -11.58 2.17
N PHE A 66 10.91 -12.33 3.16
CA PHE A 66 10.12 -13.55 2.99
C PHE A 66 8.69 -13.35 3.46
N TYR A 67 7.78 -14.17 2.93
CA TYR A 67 6.39 -14.22 3.40
C TYR A 67 5.93 -15.64 3.72
N GLU A 68 4.96 -15.70 4.63
CA GLU A 68 4.09 -16.85 4.85
C GLU A 68 2.64 -16.36 4.80
N CYS A 69 1.82 -17.02 3.98
CA CYS A 69 0.41 -16.71 3.79
C CYS A 69 -0.43 -17.94 4.12
N THR A 70 -1.47 -17.75 4.93
CA THR A 70 -2.47 -18.80 5.18
C THR A 70 -3.88 -18.31 4.92
N THR A 71 -4.75 -19.19 4.42
CA THR A 71 -6.20 -18.93 4.29
C THR A 71 -7.01 -19.96 5.09
N SER A 72 -8.29 -19.69 5.35
CA SER A 72 -9.20 -20.68 5.96
C SER A 72 -9.60 -21.82 5.02
N LEU A 73 -9.19 -21.79 3.75
CA LEU A 73 -9.50 -22.83 2.77
C LEU A 73 -8.55 -24.03 2.87
N PRO A 74 -8.98 -25.22 2.42
CA PRO A 74 -8.10 -26.37 2.28
C PRO A 74 -6.88 -26.04 1.40
N ALA A 75 -5.70 -26.52 1.81
CA ALA A 75 -4.43 -26.20 1.16
C ALA A 75 -4.17 -24.69 0.98
N GLY A 76 -4.75 -23.87 1.87
CA GLY A 76 -4.52 -22.44 1.99
C GLY A 76 -3.22 -22.11 2.68
N TYR A 77 -2.09 -22.61 2.16
CA TYR A 77 -0.75 -22.25 2.64
C TYR A 77 0.17 -21.92 1.46
N GLY A 78 0.84 -20.77 1.53
CA GLY A 78 1.85 -20.34 0.57
C GLY A 78 3.00 -19.65 1.29
N ALA A 79 4.23 -19.84 0.81
CA ALA A 79 5.40 -19.16 1.38
C ALA A 79 6.50 -19.02 0.33
N GLY A 80 7.30 -17.98 0.48
CA GLY A 80 8.40 -17.71 -0.42
C GLY A 80 9.00 -16.33 -0.23
N LYS A 81 9.53 -15.78 -1.32
CA LYS A 81 10.17 -14.45 -1.31
C LYS A 81 9.15 -13.36 -1.62
N LEU A 82 9.33 -12.22 -0.98
CA LEU A 82 8.52 -11.03 -1.19
C LEU A 82 9.36 -9.96 -1.86
N GLY A 83 8.82 -9.35 -2.91
CA GLY A 83 9.40 -8.19 -3.56
C GLY A 83 8.39 -7.06 -3.68
N VAL A 84 8.86 -5.82 -3.68
CA VAL A 84 8.04 -4.63 -3.91
C VAL A 84 8.71 -3.79 -5.00
N SER A 85 7.92 -3.30 -5.95
CA SER A 85 8.36 -2.35 -6.98
C SER A 85 7.23 -1.40 -7.31
N GLY A 86 7.37 -0.13 -6.92
CA GLY A 86 6.32 0.87 -7.10
C GLY A 86 5.02 0.48 -6.39
N LYS A 87 3.94 0.28 -7.17
CA LYS A 87 2.63 -0.15 -6.63
C LYS A 87 2.39 -1.65 -6.72
N SER A 88 3.40 -2.42 -7.10
CA SER A 88 3.32 -3.87 -7.23
C SER A 88 4.03 -4.56 -6.08
N ILE A 89 3.40 -5.62 -5.57
CA ILE A 89 3.97 -6.58 -4.64
C ILE A 89 4.04 -7.94 -5.33
N TYR A 90 5.14 -8.65 -5.13
CA TYR A 90 5.46 -9.91 -5.79
C TYR A 90 5.65 -11.01 -4.74
N PHE A 91 4.77 -11.99 -4.76
CA PHE A 91 4.83 -13.21 -3.95
C PHE A 91 5.43 -14.33 -4.79
N ILE A 92 6.73 -14.55 -4.62
CA ILE A 92 7.48 -15.56 -5.38
C ILE A 92 7.48 -16.85 -4.56
N ASP A 93 6.52 -17.73 -4.87
CA ASP A 93 6.36 -19.01 -4.19
C ASP A 93 7.63 -19.87 -4.33
N THR A 94 8.15 -20.37 -3.21
CA THR A 94 9.28 -21.32 -3.19
C THR A 94 8.86 -22.72 -2.73
N LEU A 95 7.63 -22.86 -2.26
CA LEU A 95 7.03 -24.13 -1.87
C LEU A 95 5.89 -24.47 -2.83
N PHE A 96 5.92 -25.69 -3.37
CA PHE A 96 4.85 -26.22 -4.21
C PHE A 96 4.36 -27.55 -3.66
N PHE A 97 3.05 -27.64 -3.40
CA PHE A 97 2.41 -28.86 -2.93
C PHE A 97 1.34 -29.29 -3.94
N PRO A 98 1.26 -30.58 -4.29
CA PRO A 98 0.16 -31.07 -5.12
C PRO A 98 -1.15 -31.01 -4.33
N ILE A 99 -2.12 -30.25 -4.84
CA ILE A 99 -3.44 -30.08 -4.22
C ILE A 99 -4.47 -30.88 -5.03
N PRO A 100 -5.23 -31.79 -4.39
CA PRO A 100 -6.33 -32.48 -5.06
C PRO A 100 -7.36 -31.50 -5.65
N ALA A 101 -7.76 -31.72 -6.90
CA ALA A 101 -8.65 -30.82 -7.64
C ALA A 101 -10.02 -30.57 -6.95
N ILE A 102 -10.45 -31.49 -6.09
CA ILE A 102 -11.71 -31.39 -5.33
C ILE A 102 -11.75 -30.20 -4.36
N PHE A 103 -10.60 -29.67 -3.96
CA PHE A 103 -10.52 -28.56 -3.01
C PHE A 103 -10.62 -27.18 -3.66
N GLY A 104 -10.54 -27.11 -4.99
CA GLY A 104 -10.54 -25.83 -5.72
C GLY A 104 -9.33 -24.96 -5.40
N PRO A 105 -9.37 -23.67 -5.79
CA PRO A 105 -8.30 -22.72 -5.50
C PRO A 105 -8.28 -22.32 -4.02
N SER A 106 -7.09 -22.29 -3.42
CA SER A 106 -6.93 -21.93 -1.99
C SER A 106 -6.71 -20.43 -1.73
N TYR A 107 -6.58 -19.64 -2.81
CA TYR A 107 -6.49 -18.18 -2.79
C TYR A 107 -5.38 -17.61 -1.89
N VAL A 108 -4.26 -18.34 -1.78
CA VAL A 108 -3.03 -17.81 -1.16
C VAL A 108 -2.41 -16.71 -2.03
N LEU A 109 -1.72 -15.77 -1.39
CA LEU A 109 -0.98 -14.70 -2.06
C LEU A 109 0.18 -15.30 -2.87
N SER A 110 0.17 -15.06 -4.18
CA SER A 110 1.03 -15.71 -5.18
C SER A 110 1.05 -14.89 -6.47
N GLY A 111 2.24 -14.63 -6.99
CA GLY A 111 2.47 -13.86 -8.20
C GLY A 111 2.50 -12.35 -7.95
N GLU A 112 2.17 -11.59 -8.99
CA GLU A 112 2.13 -10.12 -8.93
C GLU A 112 0.74 -9.62 -8.54
N HIS A 113 0.72 -8.61 -7.68
CA HIS A 113 -0.49 -7.93 -7.24
C HIS A 113 -0.26 -6.43 -7.16
N HIS A 114 -1.33 -5.65 -7.35
CA HIS A 114 -1.32 -4.25 -6.93
C HIS A 114 -1.52 -4.18 -5.42
N TYR A 115 -0.87 -3.25 -4.75
CA TYR A 115 -1.09 -3.03 -3.33
C TYR A 115 -1.16 -1.55 -2.94
N GLU A 116 -1.82 -1.31 -1.80
CA GLU A 116 -1.84 -0.03 -1.09
C GLU A 116 -1.59 -0.31 0.39
N TYR A 117 -0.67 0.42 1.01
CA TYR A 117 -0.34 0.32 2.42
C TYR A 117 -0.34 1.71 3.07
N ASN A 118 -0.95 1.83 4.24
CA ASN A 118 -1.06 3.10 4.98
C ASN A 118 -0.42 3.02 6.38
N GLY A 119 0.45 2.03 6.63
CA GLY A 119 1.05 1.81 7.95
C GLY A 119 0.22 0.95 8.92
N LYS A 120 -1.06 0.68 8.60
CA LYS A 120 -1.95 -0.15 9.42
C LYS A 120 -2.75 -1.16 8.61
N GLU A 121 -3.19 -0.77 7.42
CA GLU A 121 -3.97 -1.58 6.51
C GLU A 121 -3.17 -1.83 5.24
N LEU A 122 -3.14 -3.09 4.82
CA LEU A 122 -2.58 -3.56 3.56
C LEU A 122 -3.73 -4.07 2.69
N LYS A 123 -4.00 -3.35 1.60
CA LYS A 123 -4.96 -3.76 0.57
C LYS A 123 -4.19 -4.33 -0.60
N ILE A 124 -4.60 -5.50 -1.07
CA ILE A 124 -3.98 -6.18 -2.21
C ILE A 124 -5.05 -6.52 -3.23
N LEU A 125 -4.82 -6.23 -4.50
CA LEU A 125 -5.74 -6.49 -5.60
C LEU A 125 -5.06 -7.33 -6.68
N ARG A 126 -5.72 -8.42 -7.07
CA ARG A 126 -5.37 -9.24 -8.23
C ARG A 126 -6.52 -9.29 -9.21
N ASN A 127 -6.31 -8.73 -10.40
CA ASN A 127 -7.25 -8.91 -11.51
C ASN A 127 -7.14 -10.34 -12.05
N LYS A 128 -8.29 -10.95 -12.34
CA LYS A 128 -8.40 -12.24 -13.03
C LYS A 128 -8.85 -11.99 -14.48
N ASN A 129 -8.82 -13.03 -15.31
CA ASN A 129 -9.46 -12.99 -16.63
C ASN A 129 -10.97 -12.69 -16.52
N VAL A 130 -11.61 -13.18 -15.46
CA VAL A 130 -12.99 -12.88 -15.11
C VAL A 130 -13.02 -12.53 -13.62
N GLY A 131 -13.32 -11.26 -13.33
CA GLY A 131 -13.40 -10.74 -11.96
C GLY A 131 -12.06 -10.37 -11.34
N ALA A 132 -12.03 -10.31 -10.01
CA ALA A 132 -10.86 -9.93 -9.21
C ALA A 132 -10.86 -10.64 -7.85
N ILE A 133 -9.71 -10.64 -7.19
CA ILE A 133 -9.57 -10.98 -5.77
C ILE A 133 -9.03 -9.76 -5.05
N GLU A 134 -9.72 -9.37 -3.99
CA GLU A 134 -9.30 -8.29 -3.11
C GLU A 134 -9.00 -8.84 -1.73
N TYR A 135 -7.83 -8.50 -1.20
CA TYR A 135 -7.42 -8.80 0.16
C TYR A 135 -7.44 -7.51 0.95
N ASN A 136 -8.08 -7.52 2.12
CA ASN A 136 -8.10 -6.40 3.05
C ASN A 136 -7.53 -6.92 4.36
N LEU A 137 -6.30 -6.52 4.66
CA LEU A 137 -5.53 -7.02 5.79
C LEU A 137 -5.19 -5.87 6.74
N SER A 138 -5.26 -6.13 8.03
CA SER A 138 -4.90 -5.20 9.10
C SER A 138 -3.67 -5.72 9.83
N LEU A 139 -2.72 -4.84 10.14
CA LEU A 139 -1.54 -5.15 10.92
C LEU A 139 -1.96 -5.66 12.31
N LYS A 140 -1.35 -6.76 12.75
CA LYS A 140 -1.50 -7.27 14.11
C LYS A 140 -0.75 -6.37 15.08
N GLU A 141 -1.45 -5.96 16.13
CA GLU A 141 -0.85 -5.34 17.31
C GLU A 141 -0.11 -6.36 18.19
#